data_AF-A0A8H7DAX1-F1
#
_entry.id   AF-A0A8H7DAX1-F1
#
_cell.length_a   1.000
_cell.length_b   1.000
_cell.length_c   1.000
_cell.angle_alpha   90.00
_cell.angle_beta   90.00
_cell.angle_gamma   90.00
#
_symmetry.space_group_name_H-M   'P 1'
#
loop_
_entity.id
_entity.type
_entity.pdbx_description
1 polymer ?
#
loop_
_entity_poly.entity_id
_entity_poly.type
_entity_poly.pdbx_seq_one_letter_code
_entity_poly.pdbx_strand_id
1 'polypeptide(L)'
;MSHLSTVPPSSTQILVIGGGPSGAYTAAALAREGFQVTLLEKEIFPRYHIGETMLHSFRMFLKFIEAEEKVKNFGFAVKLGSAVKLNQHKREGYTDFTLGGEAPERASWSVTRADFDNLLLKHASESGASVYEGVRVTEINFFAENPQQPVAAEWKSDQGSGEIKFSWLVDASGRTGIMSTRYLKNRKFTQNPALKNIASWGYWKGAGIYMPGTNRENAPWFEALTDETGWAWFIPLQAGVVSVGVVLSETSNRIKKAQAADVKAHYLSQLQLTPGLLKLLGNAELVSDIKSAADYSYSAGDNQYAGPNFRLVGDAGGQIWSSTAYWSKLTCQYSIRKWPGPSEELFYNKDDVQIDPLFSSGVHLAFTNALSAATTIAASIRGRCTEEEAIKFHNQKVGVSYTRFLIVVLGVYKQIHAQGSDVLSDIYEDNFDRAFDFIRPVIQGDADTPWETQIQQAIDFLGTSTGVVGMDPAIKERLSKRLDASLLADNGPFLPAKALAEASGDDTEAMELLQRMNSRKAITGMYNWAENFEGDNLSGFAMILERGSLGLKREQVS
;
A
#
# COMPACT_ATOMS: atom_id res chain seq x y z
N MET A 1 -6.41 4.42 38.61
CA MET A 1 -5.81 3.42 37.70
C MET A 1 -6.58 2.13 37.93
N SER A 2 -7.35 1.67 36.96
CA SER A 2 -7.93 0.32 37.00
C SER A 2 -6.83 -0.71 36.77
N HIS A 3 -6.89 -1.85 37.45
CA HIS A 3 -6.06 -3.00 37.08
C HIS A 3 -6.59 -3.54 35.75
N LEU A 4 -5.92 -3.21 34.65
CA LEU A 4 -6.11 -3.91 33.38
C LEU A 4 -5.75 -5.39 33.60
N SER A 5 -6.63 -6.30 33.17
CA SER A 5 -6.29 -7.72 33.13
C SER A 5 -5.07 -7.90 32.22
N THR A 6 -4.09 -8.67 32.67
CA THR A 6 -2.97 -9.11 31.82
C THR A 6 -3.34 -10.36 31.01
N VAL A 7 -4.47 -11.00 31.34
CA VAL A 7 -5.02 -12.17 30.64
C VAL A 7 -6.15 -11.73 29.71
N PRO A 8 -6.14 -12.12 28.42
CA PRO A 8 -7.24 -11.86 27.49
C PRO A 8 -8.61 -12.36 27.99
N PRO A 9 -9.73 -11.72 27.58
CA PRO A 9 -11.05 -12.20 27.93
C PRO A 9 -11.36 -13.52 27.20
N SER A 10 -12.24 -14.34 27.78
CA SER A 10 -12.71 -15.58 27.14
C SER A 10 -13.53 -15.34 25.85
N SER A 11 -14.03 -14.11 25.66
CA SER A 11 -14.76 -13.72 24.46
C SER A 11 -14.67 -12.22 24.16
N THR A 12 -14.82 -11.87 22.89
CA THR A 12 -14.86 -10.50 22.33
C THR A 12 -15.83 -10.46 21.15
N GLN A 13 -16.40 -9.31 20.78
CA GLN A 13 -17.16 -9.21 19.53
C GLN A 13 -16.22 -9.33 18.32
N ILE A 14 -15.10 -8.60 18.36
CA ILE A 14 -14.10 -8.53 17.29
C ILE A 14 -12.72 -8.86 17.88
N LEU A 15 -12.00 -9.77 17.24
CA LEU A 15 -10.59 -10.08 17.51
C LEU A 15 -9.70 -9.51 16.40
N VAL A 16 -8.66 -8.78 16.77
CA VAL A 16 -7.58 -8.32 15.88
C VAL A 16 -6.29 -9.03 16.27
N ILE A 17 -5.65 -9.71 15.32
CA ILE A 17 -4.36 -10.39 15.54
C ILE A 17 -3.23 -9.53 14.97
N GLY A 18 -2.34 -9.04 15.83
CA GLY A 18 -1.20 -8.19 15.47
C GLY A 18 -1.44 -6.70 15.78
N GLY A 19 -0.42 -6.06 16.36
CA GLY A 19 -0.44 -4.65 16.78
C GLY A 19 0.33 -3.70 15.86
N GLY A 20 0.75 -4.18 14.68
CA GLY A 20 1.31 -3.32 13.63
C GLY A 20 0.29 -2.32 13.06
N PRO A 21 0.70 -1.44 12.13
CA PRO A 21 -0.10 -0.29 11.70
C PRO A 21 -1.52 -0.64 11.27
N SER A 22 -1.74 -1.71 10.49
CA SER A 22 -3.08 -2.13 10.09
C SER A 22 -3.95 -2.56 11.27
N GLY A 23 -3.42 -3.40 12.17
CA GLY A 23 -4.17 -3.93 13.31
C GLY A 23 -4.53 -2.84 14.33
N ALA A 24 -3.55 -2.01 14.71
CA ALA A 24 -3.79 -0.87 15.60
C ALA A 24 -4.79 0.13 14.99
N TYR A 25 -4.71 0.39 13.68
CA TYR A 25 -5.67 1.27 13.00
C TYR A 25 -7.09 0.68 12.95
N THR A 26 -7.25 -0.60 12.56
CA THR A 26 -8.56 -1.26 12.56
C THR A 26 -9.17 -1.30 13.96
N ALA A 27 -8.36 -1.57 14.99
CA ALA A 27 -8.83 -1.58 16.37
C ALA A 27 -9.27 -0.19 16.86
N ALA A 28 -8.49 0.85 16.58
CA ALA A 28 -8.88 2.23 16.89
C ALA A 28 -10.19 2.63 16.18
N ALA A 29 -10.27 2.37 14.87
CA ALA A 29 -11.44 2.69 14.06
C ALA A 29 -12.72 1.99 14.56
N LEU A 30 -12.66 0.70 14.88
CA LEU A 30 -13.83 -0.06 15.35
C LEU A 30 -14.21 0.24 16.81
N ALA A 31 -13.23 0.47 17.70
CA ALA A 31 -13.54 0.83 19.10
C ALA A 31 -14.20 2.21 19.20
N ARG A 32 -13.78 3.18 18.37
CA ARG A 32 -14.38 4.52 18.26
C ARG A 32 -15.83 4.52 17.74
N GLU A 33 -16.25 3.43 17.11
CA GLU A 33 -17.62 3.16 16.65
C GLU A 33 -18.48 2.42 17.69
N GLY A 34 -17.91 2.11 18.87
CA GLY A 34 -18.60 1.45 19.98
C GLY A 34 -18.58 -0.08 19.94
N PHE A 35 -17.83 -0.70 19.03
CA PHE A 35 -17.71 -2.16 18.96
C PHE A 35 -16.74 -2.71 20.02
N GLN A 36 -16.99 -3.91 20.54
CA GLN A 36 -16.07 -4.55 21.49
C GLN A 36 -14.89 -5.17 20.73
N VAL A 37 -13.74 -4.48 20.76
CA VAL A 37 -12.51 -4.94 20.10
C VAL A 37 -11.49 -5.43 21.13
N THR A 38 -10.93 -6.62 20.88
CA THR A 38 -9.72 -7.12 21.54
C THR A 38 -8.60 -7.27 20.51
N LEU A 39 -7.40 -6.79 20.82
CA LEU A 39 -6.21 -6.89 19.97
C LEU A 39 -5.12 -7.66 20.71
N LEU A 40 -4.61 -8.72 20.09
CA LEU A 40 -3.51 -9.55 20.62
C LEU A 40 -2.24 -9.36 19.77
N GLU A 41 -1.17 -8.85 20.36
CA GLU A 41 0.16 -8.69 19.73
C GLU A 41 1.18 -9.59 20.42
N LYS A 42 1.99 -10.31 19.63
CA LYS A 42 2.88 -11.39 20.04
C LYS A 42 4.23 -10.92 20.62
N GLU A 43 4.48 -9.62 20.53
CA GLU A 43 5.70 -8.91 20.92
C GLU A 43 5.33 -7.81 21.95
N ILE A 44 6.32 -7.19 22.59
CA ILE A 44 6.15 -6.08 23.52
C ILE A 44 6.77 -4.83 22.88
N PHE A 45 6.07 -3.69 22.92
CA PHE A 45 6.43 -2.47 22.22
C PHE A 45 7.19 -1.48 23.13
N PRO A 46 8.10 -0.65 22.60
CA PRO A 46 8.42 -0.46 21.18
C PRO A 46 9.29 -1.60 20.60
N ARG A 47 8.86 -2.20 19.48
CA ARG A 47 9.61 -3.26 18.77
C ARG A 47 10.24 -2.77 17.48
N TYR A 48 11.37 -3.34 17.07
CA TYR A 48 11.97 -3.00 15.78
C TYR A 48 11.07 -3.41 14.60
N HIS A 49 10.92 -2.52 13.62
CA HIS A 49 10.42 -2.84 12.28
C HIS A 49 11.06 -1.85 11.29
N ILE A 50 11.13 -2.21 10.01
CA ILE A 50 11.57 -1.32 8.92
C ILE A 50 10.33 -0.73 8.20
N GLY A 51 10.51 0.29 7.35
CA GLY A 51 9.45 0.87 6.51
C GLY A 51 8.99 2.21 7.09
N GLU A 52 9.82 3.23 6.90
CA GLU A 52 9.96 4.38 7.81
C GLU A 52 9.55 5.72 7.16
N THR A 53 8.92 5.69 5.99
CA THR A 53 8.64 6.90 5.19
C THR A 53 7.17 6.92 4.77
N MET A 54 6.42 7.95 5.19
CA MET A 54 4.96 8.00 5.01
C MET A 54 4.54 8.81 3.78
N LEU A 55 3.34 8.52 3.28
CA LEU A 55 2.65 9.25 2.22
C LEU A 55 1.90 10.48 2.80
N HIS A 56 1.47 11.45 1.99
CA HIS A 56 0.69 12.61 2.47
C HIS A 56 -0.71 12.19 2.99
N SER A 57 -1.41 11.34 2.24
CA SER A 57 -2.73 10.74 2.56
C SER A 57 -2.80 10.10 3.96
N PHE A 58 -1.67 9.65 4.49
CA PHE A 58 -1.49 9.20 5.87
C PHE A 58 -2.13 10.13 6.93
N ARG A 59 -2.10 11.45 6.73
CA ARG A 59 -2.75 12.42 7.62
C ARG A 59 -4.24 12.21 7.77
N MET A 60 -4.97 11.88 6.70
CA MET A 60 -6.43 11.76 6.76
C MET A 60 -6.87 10.53 7.56
N PHE A 61 -6.13 9.43 7.45
CA PHE A 61 -6.28 8.29 8.34
C PHE A 61 -6.06 8.68 9.81
N LEU A 62 -4.96 9.39 10.11
CA LEU A 62 -4.70 9.87 11.46
C LEU A 62 -5.78 10.85 11.97
N LYS A 63 -6.37 11.68 11.11
CA LYS A 63 -7.50 12.55 11.46
C LYS A 63 -8.76 11.74 11.79
N PHE A 64 -9.09 10.73 10.98
CA PHE A 64 -10.26 9.87 11.17
C PHE A 64 -10.26 9.17 12.55
N ILE A 65 -9.10 8.70 13.02
CA ILE A 65 -8.95 8.12 14.36
C ILE A 65 -8.65 9.14 15.48
N GLU A 66 -8.46 10.43 15.18
CA GLU A 66 -7.99 11.47 16.13
C GLU A 66 -6.57 11.24 16.70
N ALA A 67 -5.67 10.69 15.88
CA ALA A 67 -4.25 10.46 16.19
C ALA A 67 -3.28 11.51 15.63
N GLU A 68 -3.70 12.41 14.74
CA GLU A 68 -2.77 13.30 14.00
C GLU A 68 -1.91 14.17 14.93
N GLU A 69 -2.53 14.85 15.90
CA GLU A 69 -1.79 15.69 16.85
C GLU A 69 -0.81 14.88 17.72
N LYS A 70 -1.05 13.59 17.97
CA LYS A 70 -0.07 12.73 18.67
C LYS A 70 1.18 12.52 17.81
N VAL A 71 1.02 12.20 16.54
CA VAL A 71 2.12 11.97 15.59
C VAL A 71 2.90 13.26 15.32
N LYS A 72 2.19 14.37 15.10
CA LYS A 72 2.75 15.71 14.91
C LYS A 72 3.60 16.16 16.10
N ASN A 73 3.11 15.96 17.33
CA ASN A 73 3.80 16.39 18.55
C ASN A 73 4.83 15.37 19.08
N PHE A 74 5.02 14.22 18.42
CA PHE A 74 6.02 13.22 18.83
C PHE A 74 7.46 13.63 18.48
N GLY A 75 7.67 14.46 17.45
CA GLY A 75 9.00 14.86 16.98
C GLY A 75 9.60 13.98 15.88
N PHE A 76 8.78 13.22 15.14
CA PHE A 76 9.20 12.52 13.93
C PHE A 76 9.72 13.50 12.87
N ALA A 77 10.61 13.03 11.98
CA ALA A 77 11.22 13.89 10.96
C ALA A 77 10.16 14.35 9.95
N VAL A 78 10.06 15.66 9.73
CA VAL A 78 9.10 16.25 8.78
C VAL A 78 9.53 15.94 7.35
N LYS A 79 8.62 15.38 6.55
CA LYS A 79 8.82 15.01 5.16
C LYS A 79 8.09 15.99 4.25
N LEU A 80 8.83 16.97 3.70
CA LEU A 80 8.30 17.96 2.75
C LEU A 80 7.99 17.37 1.37
N GLY A 81 8.52 16.19 1.05
CA GLY A 81 8.42 15.61 -0.29
C GLY A 81 9.21 14.33 -0.47
N SER A 82 9.74 14.12 -1.68
CA SER A 82 10.57 12.97 -2.06
C SER A 82 11.35 13.26 -3.34
N ALA A 83 12.64 12.99 -3.36
CA ALA A 83 13.48 13.09 -4.55
C ALA A 83 13.74 11.71 -5.17
N VAL A 84 13.70 11.59 -6.50
CA VAL A 84 13.87 10.33 -7.23
C VAL A 84 14.80 10.49 -8.43
N LYS A 85 15.96 9.83 -8.38
CA LYS A 85 16.94 9.76 -9.47
C LYS A 85 16.89 8.38 -10.12
N LEU A 86 15.91 8.21 -11.02
CA LEU A 86 15.64 6.95 -11.72
C LEU A 86 16.62 6.64 -12.87
N ASN A 87 17.42 7.63 -13.26
CA ASN A 87 18.44 7.52 -14.30
C ASN A 87 19.66 8.37 -13.90
N GLN A 88 20.85 7.80 -14.00
CA GLN A 88 22.09 8.45 -13.59
C GLN A 88 22.50 9.64 -14.48
N HIS A 89 22.06 9.68 -15.74
CA HIS A 89 22.35 10.76 -16.69
C HIS A 89 21.36 11.92 -16.66
N LYS A 90 20.18 11.75 -16.02
CA LYS A 90 19.12 12.77 -15.92
C LYS A 90 19.07 13.45 -14.55
N ARG A 91 18.43 14.63 -14.47
CA ARG A 91 18.11 15.30 -13.19
C ARG A 91 17.14 14.44 -12.36
N GLU A 92 17.15 14.60 -11.04
CA GLU A 92 16.11 13.99 -10.21
C GLU A 92 14.73 14.63 -10.47
N GLY A 93 13.69 13.81 -10.42
CA GLY A 93 12.32 14.28 -10.21
C GLY A 93 12.07 14.56 -8.73
N TYR A 94 11.16 15.47 -8.41
CA TYR A 94 10.81 15.80 -7.04
C TYR A 94 9.30 15.85 -6.82
N THR A 95 8.81 15.11 -5.82
CA THR A 95 7.45 15.24 -5.29
C THR A 95 7.40 16.30 -4.21
N ASP A 96 6.57 17.32 -4.36
CA ASP A 96 6.32 18.33 -3.32
C ASP A 96 5.00 18.07 -2.59
N PHE A 97 5.04 17.78 -1.28
CA PHE A 97 3.83 17.59 -0.46
C PHE A 97 3.17 18.90 0.01
N THR A 98 3.86 20.04 -0.10
CA THR A 98 3.39 21.33 0.43
C THR A 98 2.39 22.04 -0.49
N LEU A 99 2.68 22.20 -1.80
CA LEU A 99 1.88 22.98 -2.79
C LEU A 99 0.35 23.02 -2.52
N GLY A 100 -0.24 24.20 -2.63
CA GLY A 100 -1.61 24.50 -2.19
C GLY A 100 -1.72 24.83 -0.69
N GLY A 101 -0.60 24.97 0.02
CA GLY A 101 -0.51 25.43 1.40
C GLY A 101 0.92 25.31 1.94
N GLU A 102 1.13 25.66 3.20
CA GLU A 102 2.48 25.73 3.78
C GLU A 102 2.84 24.48 4.62
N ALA A 103 4.14 24.33 4.87
CA ALA A 103 4.66 23.43 5.89
C ALA A 103 4.57 24.11 7.28
N PRO A 104 4.35 23.36 8.38
CA PRO A 104 4.34 21.91 8.47
C PRO A 104 2.97 21.26 8.21
N GLU A 105 1.89 22.02 7.94
CA GLU A 105 0.52 21.49 7.90
C GLU A 105 0.27 20.47 6.77
N ARG A 106 0.89 20.68 5.60
CA ARG A 106 0.80 19.75 4.45
C ARG A 106 1.95 18.74 4.32
N ALA A 107 2.97 18.80 5.19
CA ALA A 107 4.08 17.85 5.17
C ALA A 107 3.66 16.47 5.71
N SER A 108 4.29 15.37 5.26
CA SER A 108 4.17 14.06 5.91
C SER A 108 5.30 13.85 6.92
N TRP A 109 5.56 12.60 7.34
CA TRP A 109 6.66 12.25 8.24
C TRP A 109 7.50 11.07 7.74
N SER A 110 8.76 11.06 8.16
CA SER A 110 9.57 9.85 8.25
C SER A 110 9.70 9.47 9.74
N VAL A 111 9.40 8.23 10.07
CA VAL A 111 9.18 7.78 11.46
C VAL A 111 10.06 6.59 11.82
N THR A 112 10.59 6.57 13.04
CA THR A 112 11.15 5.35 13.62
C THR A 112 9.99 4.41 13.95
N ARG A 113 9.88 3.30 13.21
CA ARG A 113 8.71 2.40 13.28
C ARG A 113 8.45 1.80 14.66
N ALA A 114 9.48 1.66 15.50
CA ALA A 114 9.33 1.17 16.87
C ALA A 114 8.51 2.11 17.76
N ASP A 115 8.77 3.42 17.65
CA ASP A 115 8.00 4.45 18.34
C ASP A 115 6.62 4.65 17.72
N PHE A 116 6.55 4.59 16.39
CA PHE A 116 5.31 4.80 15.65
C PHE A 116 4.27 3.70 15.87
N ASP A 117 4.66 2.43 15.79
CA ASP A 117 3.76 1.30 16.08
C ASP A 117 3.29 1.37 17.54
N ASN A 118 4.14 1.80 18.47
CA ASN A 118 3.83 2.03 19.90
C ASN A 118 2.83 3.17 20.13
N LEU A 119 2.98 4.29 19.41
CA LEU A 119 2.04 5.40 19.43
C LEU A 119 0.66 4.96 18.94
N LEU A 120 0.59 4.24 17.81
CA LEU A 120 -0.67 3.71 17.28
C LEU A 120 -1.31 2.70 18.23
N LEU A 121 -0.54 1.75 18.77
CA LEU A 121 -1.07 0.69 19.64
C LEU A 121 -1.66 1.25 20.93
N LYS A 122 -0.97 2.24 21.55
CA LYS A 122 -1.51 2.97 22.71
C LYS A 122 -2.74 3.79 22.35
N HIS A 123 -2.72 4.49 21.22
CA HIS A 123 -3.89 5.23 20.75
C HIS A 123 -5.09 4.30 20.46
N ALA A 124 -4.88 3.06 20.02
CA ALA A 124 -5.95 2.07 19.87
C ALA A 124 -6.55 1.64 21.22
N SER A 125 -5.73 1.52 22.27
CA SER A 125 -6.23 1.27 23.63
C SER A 125 -6.99 2.47 24.20
N GLU A 126 -6.46 3.68 24.04
CA GLU A 126 -7.16 4.93 24.40
C GLU A 126 -8.45 5.14 23.61
N SER A 127 -8.55 4.58 22.41
CA SER A 127 -9.77 4.54 21.58
C SER A 127 -10.82 3.54 22.07
N GLY A 128 -10.52 2.73 23.09
CA GLY A 128 -11.43 1.76 23.71
C GLY A 128 -11.13 0.29 23.39
N ALA A 129 -10.10 -0.03 22.61
CA ALA A 129 -9.74 -1.43 22.34
C ALA A 129 -9.02 -2.08 23.54
N SER A 130 -9.36 -3.34 23.83
CA SER A 130 -8.64 -4.14 24.83
C SER A 130 -7.37 -4.71 24.21
N VAL A 131 -6.24 -4.06 24.45
CA VAL A 131 -4.93 -4.40 23.87
C VAL A 131 -4.12 -5.29 24.82
N TYR A 132 -3.57 -6.39 24.31
CA TYR A 132 -2.70 -7.31 25.04
C TYR A 132 -1.39 -7.53 24.26
N GLU A 133 -0.27 -7.15 24.87
CA GLU A 133 1.09 -7.33 24.36
C GLU A 133 1.72 -8.61 24.90
N GLY A 134 2.69 -9.19 24.19
CA GLY A 134 3.27 -10.49 24.54
C GLY A 134 2.30 -11.68 24.42
N VAL A 135 1.13 -11.50 23.78
CA VAL A 135 0.11 -12.54 23.57
C VAL A 135 0.09 -12.98 22.11
N ARG A 136 0.64 -14.17 21.87
CA ARG A 136 0.71 -14.80 20.54
C ARG A 136 -0.51 -15.69 20.31
N VAL A 137 -1.32 -15.40 19.29
CA VAL A 137 -2.26 -16.39 18.74
C VAL A 137 -1.49 -17.53 18.09
N THR A 138 -1.85 -18.77 18.44
CA THR A 138 -1.19 -20.01 17.97
C THR A 138 -2.11 -20.94 17.16
N GLU A 139 -3.43 -20.78 17.24
CA GLU A 139 -4.43 -21.57 16.51
C GLU A 139 -5.66 -20.69 16.24
N ILE A 140 -6.42 -20.99 15.20
CA ILE A 140 -7.74 -20.42 14.93
C ILE A 140 -8.72 -21.60 14.78
N ASN A 141 -9.78 -21.60 15.59
CA ASN A 141 -10.82 -22.61 15.63
C ASN A 141 -12.00 -22.15 14.73
N PHE A 142 -12.53 -23.06 13.92
CA PHE A 142 -13.57 -22.78 12.91
C PHE A 142 -14.89 -23.46 13.25
N PHE A 143 -16.00 -22.96 12.70
CA PHE A 143 -17.32 -23.56 12.87
C PHE A 143 -17.38 -24.92 12.16
N ALA A 144 -17.94 -25.96 12.79
CA ALA A 144 -17.89 -27.33 12.26
C ALA A 144 -18.71 -27.49 10.98
N GLU A 145 -19.85 -26.81 10.91
CA GLU A 145 -20.78 -26.75 9.80
C GLU A 145 -20.36 -25.74 8.71
N ASN A 146 -19.42 -24.83 9.03
CA ASN A 146 -18.86 -23.84 8.11
C ASN A 146 -17.35 -23.67 8.33
N PRO A 147 -16.50 -24.54 7.75
CA PRO A 147 -15.05 -24.53 7.99
C PRO A 147 -14.31 -23.32 7.39
N GLN A 148 -15.01 -22.35 6.79
CA GLN A 148 -14.45 -21.07 6.38
C GLN A 148 -14.66 -19.94 7.40
N GLN A 149 -15.52 -20.16 8.40
CA GLN A 149 -15.89 -19.16 9.41
C GLN A 149 -15.12 -19.40 10.72
N PRO A 150 -14.16 -18.53 11.08
CA PRO A 150 -13.45 -18.62 12.36
C PRO A 150 -14.34 -18.14 13.50
N VAL A 151 -14.27 -18.81 14.65
CA VAL A 151 -15.13 -18.55 15.82
C VAL A 151 -14.38 -18.45 17.15
N ALA A 152 -13.14 -18.92 17.21
CA ALA A 152 -12.25 -18.73 18.36
C ALA A 152 -10.77 -18.82 17.96
N ALA A 153 -9.88 -18.49 18.89
CA ALA A 153 -8.44 -18.62 18.71
C ALA A 153 -7.73 -19.02 20.01
N GLU A 154 -6.77 -19.94 19.92
CA GLU A 154 -5.87 -20.28 21.03
C GLU A 154 -4.71 -19.29 21.10
N TRP A 155 -4.42 -18.75 22.28
CA TRP A 155 -3.32 -17.82 22.52
C TRP A 155 -2.35 -18.32 23.59
N LYS A 156 -1.11 -17.83 23.54
CA LYS A 156 -0.04 -18.11 24.52
C LYS A 156 0.74 -16.83 24.86
N SER A 157 1.19 -16.76 26.11
CA SER A 157 2.00 -15.69 26.69
C SER A 157 2.88 -16.26 27.80
N ASP A 158 3.81 -15.48 28.33
CA ASP A 158 4.61 -15.88 29.50
C ASP A 158 3.78 -16.06 30.79
N GLN A 159 2.53 -15.58 30.80
CA GLN A 159 1.59 -15.72 31.92
C GLN A 159 0.62 -16.92 31.77
N GLY A 160 0.66 -17.64 30.65
CA GLY A 160 -0.20 -18.80 30.39
C GLY A 160 -0.79 -18.84 28.98
N SER A 161 -1.84 -19.63 28.81
CA SER A 161 -2.51 -19.87 27.52
C SER A 161 -4.00 -20.14 27.70
N GLY A 162 -4.80 -19.87 26.67
CA GLY A 162 -6.22 -20.21 26.62
C GLY A 162 -6.88 -19.89 25.29
N GLU A 163 -8.20 -20.06 25.23
CA GLU A 163 -9.04 -19.73 24.08
C GLU A 163 -9.67 -18.33 24.25
N ILE A 164 -9.82 -17.59 23.15
CA ILE A 164 -10.72 -16.43 23.06
C ILE A 164 -11.74 -16.64 21.92
N LYS A 165 -13.04 -16.54 22.23
CA LYS A 165 -14.14 -16.67 21.25
C LYS A 165 -14.50 -15.32 20.63
N PHE A 166 -14.91 -15.31 19.38
CA PHE A 166 -15.26 -14.07 18.68
C PHE A 166 -16.33 -14.24 17.61
N SER A 167 -16.99 -13.12 17.27
CA SER A 167 -17.92 -13.03 16.14
C SER A 167 -17.25 -12.52 14.85
N TRP A 168 -16.07 -11.90 14.94
CA TRP A 168 -15.31 -11.34 13.82
C TRP A 168 -13.81 -11.46 14.04
N LEU A 169 -13.08 -11.73 12.95
CA LEU A 169 -11.63 -11.80 12.93
C LEU A 169 -11.00 -10.80 11.95
N VAL A 170 -9.97 -10.10 12.41
CA VAL A 170 -9.08 -9.31 11.57
C VAL A 170 -7.66 -9.89 11.69
N ASP A 171 -7.19 -10.53 10.62
CA ASP A 171 -5.78 -10.93 10.53
C ASP A 171 -4.95 -9.73 10.09
N ALA A 172 -4.25 -9.15 11.05
CA ALA A 172 -3.26 -8.09 10.88
C ALA A 172 -1.85 -8.57 11.28
N SER A 173 -1.58 -9.89 11.24
CA SER A 173 -0.39 -10.54 11.80
C SER A 173 0.93 -10.25 11.06
N GLY A 174 0.94 -9.20 10.22
CA GLY A 174 2.06 -8.79 9.40
C GLY A 174 2.44 -9.89 8.40
N ARG A 175 3.75 -10.06 8.19
CA ARG A 175 4.28 -11.06 7.25
C ARG A 175 3.86 -12.51 7.55
N THR A 176 3.44 -12.82 8.78
CA THR A 176 2.97 -14.16 9.16
C THR A 176 1.67 -14.53 8.42
N GLY A 177 0.71 -13.60 8.29
CA GLY A 177 -0.58 -13.78 7.62
C GLY A 177 -1.23 -15.13 7.91
N ILE A 178 -1.50 -15.41 9.18
CA ILE A 178 -1.90 -16.72 9.72
C ILE A 178 -3.04 -17.34 8.91
N MET A 179 -4.07 -16.57 8.56
CA MET A 179 -5.20 -17.04 7.74
C MET A 179 -4.75 -17.41 6.33
N SER A 180 -4.01 -16.53 5.64
CA SER A 180 -3.56 -16.75 4.27
C SER A 180 -2.55 -17.92 4.14
N THR A 181 -1.69 -18.13 5.13
CA THR A 181 -0.62 -19.14 5.08
C THR A 181 -1.04 -20.50 5.63
N ARG A 182 -1.72 -20.58 6.78
CA ARG A 182 -2.04 -21.85 7.44
C ARG A 182 -3.38 -22.45 7.02
N TYR A 183 -4.40 -21.61 6.92
CA TYR A 183 -5.79 -22.05 6.79
C TYR A 183 -6.30 -21.98 5.34
N LEU A 184 -6.31 -20.79 4.74
CA LEU A 184 -6.70 -20.59 3.33
C LEU A 184 -5.66 -21.15 2.34
N LYS A 185 -4.38 -21.17 2.75
CA LYS A 185 -3.21 -21.58 1.95
C LYS A 185 -3.12 -20.87 0.59
N ASN A 186 -3.69 -19.66 0.51
CA ASN A 186 -3.89 -18.95 -0.75
C ASN A 186 -2.72 -18.03 -1.13
N ARG A 187 -1.72 -17.81 -0.26
CA ARG A 187 -0.59 -16.90 -0.56
C ARG A 187 0.15 -17.31 -1.84
N LYS A 188 0.04 -16.51 -2.89
CA LYS A 188 0.85 -16.58 -4.12
C LYS A 188 2.05 -15.64 -3.96
N PHE A 189 3.25 -16.12 -4.29
CA PHE A 189 4.50 -15.33 -4.37
C PHE A 189 4.80 -14.98 -5.83
N THR A 190 5.52 -13.88 -6.06
CA THR A 190 5.65 -13.32 -7.41
C THR A 190 6.49 -14.20 -8.31
N GLN A 191 6.04 -14.43 -9.54
CA GLN A 191 6.85 -15.11 -10.56
C GLN A 191 7.51 -14.14 -11.54
N ASN A 192 7.14 -12.85 -11.52
CA ASN A 192 7.80 -11.80 -12.28
C ASN A 192 9.21 -11.55 -11.70
N PRO A 193 10.30 -11.79 -12.47
CA PRO A 193 11.67 -11.63 -11.98
C PRO A 193 12.03 -10.21 -11.52
N ALA A 194 11.40 -9.17 -12.10
CA ALA A 194 11.62 -7.77 -11.71
C ALA A 194 11.14 -7.44 -10.29
N LEU A 195 10.37 -8.34 -9.68
CA LEU A 195 9.78 -8.18 -8.34
C LEU A 195 10.32 -9.20 -7.32
N LYS A 196 11.21 -10.11 -7.75
CA LYS A 196 11.99 -11.01 -6.88
C LYS A 196 13.23 -10.28 -6.40
N ASN A 197 13.05 -9.40 -5.44
CA ASN A 197 14.10 -8.50 -4.96
C ASN A 197 14.49 -8.77 -3.49
N ILE A 198 15.71 -8.37 -3.14
CA ILE A 198 16.28 -8.48 -1.81
C ILE A 198 16.73 -7.08 -1.37
N ALA A 199 16.19 -6.62 -0.25
CA ALA A 199 16.59 -5.39 0.41
C ALA A 199 17.65 -5.67 1.48
N SER A 200 18.69 -4.84 1.56
CA SER A 200 19.70 -4.84 2.63
C SER A 200 19.98 -3.42 3.11
N TRP A 201 19.90 -3.15 4.42
CA TRP A 201 19.93 -1.79 4.96
C TRP A 201 20.61 -1.67 6.33
N GLY A 202 20.98 -0.43 6.68
CA GLY A 202 21.56 -0.05 7.96
C GLY A 202 21.26 1.41 8.28
N TYR A 203 21.58 1.81 9.52
CA TYR A 203 21.34 3.16 10.03
C TYR A 203 22.65 3.92 10.19
N TRP A 204 22.67 5.18 9.75
CA TRP A 204 23.86 6.03 9.77
C TRP A 204 23.62 7.31 10.58
N LYS A 205 24.70 7.91 11.09
CA LYS A 205 24.69 9.24 11.76
C LYS A 205 25.76 10.15 11.17
N GLY A 206 25.53 11.46 11.24
CA GLY A 206 26.47 12.47 10.70
C GLY A 206 26.39 12.68 9.19
N ALA A 207 25.31 12.21 8.55
CA ALA A 207 25.05 12.45 7.14
C ALA A 207 24.60 13.91 6.89
N GLY A 208 24.81 14.37 5.65
CA GLY A 208 24.34 15.66 5.18
C GLY A 208 22.83 15.71 4.95
N ILE A 209 22.30 16.93 4.86
CA ILE A 209 20.89 17.21 4.57
C ILE A 209 20.72 17.39 3.06
N TYR A 210 19.68 16.79 2.47
CA TYR A 210 19.31 17.05 1.08
C TYR A 210 18.70 18.46 0.94
N MET A 211 19.24 19.26 0.02
CA MET A 211 18.75 20.61 -0.35
C MET A 211 18.41 21.54 0.86
N PRO A 212 19.37 21.79 1.77
CA PRO A 212 19.13 22.62 2.96
C PRO A 212 18.76 24.07 2.60
N GLY A 213 17.89 24.69 3.38
CA GLY A 213 17.38 26.04 3.16
C GLY A 213 16.33 26.15 2.04
N THR A 214 15.70 25.05 1.62
CA THR A 214 14.72 25.03 0.51
C THR A 214 13.42 24.31 0.87
N ASN A 215 12.36 24.44 0.04
CA ASN A 215 11.14 23.63 0.15
C ASN A 215 11.35 22.12 -0.14
N ARG A 216 12.59 21.72 -0.50
CA ARG A 216 13.02 20.33 -0.66
C ARG A 216 13.84 19.81 0.53
N GLU A 217 14.04 20.63 1.57
CA GLU A 217 14.93 20.31 2.69
C GLU A 217 14.59 18.95 3.32
N ASN A 218 15.64 18.14 3.51
CA ASN A 218 15.61 16.85 4.21
C ASN A 218 14.59 15.83 3.66
N ALA A 219 14.13 16.02 2.42
CA ALA A 219 13.28 15.05 1.74
C ALA A 219 14.04 13.73 1.51
N PRO A 220 13.40 12.55 1.68
CA PRO A 220 13.99 11.27 1.32
C PRO A 220 14.42 11.22 -0.14
N TRP A 221 15.57 10.59 -0.37
CA TRP A 221 16.23 10.46 -1.68
C TRP A 221 16.26 8.98 -2.10
N PHE A 222 15.89 8.71 -3.34
CA PHE A 222 15.88 7.37 -3.94
C PHE A 222 16.63 7.39 -5.27
N GLU A 223 17.51 6.41 -5.51
CA GLU A 223 18.48 6.46 -6.60
C GLU A 223 18.70 5.10 -7.26
N ALA A 224 18.60 5.06 -8.59
CA ALA A 224 18.96 3.89 -9.39
C ALA A 224 20.47 3.62 -9.32
N LEU A 225 20.88 2.36 -9.21
CA LEU A 225 22.29 2.00 -9.23
C LEU A 225 22.90 2.26 -10.62
N THR A 226 24.16 2.69 -10.66
CA THR A 226 24.92 2.98 -11.90
C THR A 226 25.16 1.76 -12.78
N ASP A 227 24.91 0.55 -12.30
CA ASP A 227 25.00 -0.71 -13.06
C ASP A 227 23.62 -1.32 -13.38
N GLU A 228 22.55 -0.54 -13.22
CA GLU A 228 21.16 -0.92 -13.54
C GLU A 228 20.62 -2.12 -12.73
N THR A 229 21.37 -2.71 -11.79
CA THR A 229 20.95 -3.95 -11.10
C THR A 229 19.90 -3.77 -10.00
N GLY A 230 19.51 -2.53 -9.69
CA GLY A 230 18.57 -2.18 -8.63
C GLY A 230 18.62 -0.70 -8.27
N TRP A 231 18.22 -0.35 -7.05
CA TRP A 231 18.16 1.03 -6.56
C TRP A 231 18.40 1.11 -5.03
N ALA A 232 18.56 2.31 -4.47
CA ALA A 232 18.79 2.53 -3.04
C ALA A 232 17.95 3.68 -2.45
N TRP A 233 17.71 3.64 -1.14
CA TRP A 233 17.08 4.72 -0.37
C TRP A 233 18.02 5.41 0.61
N PHE A 234 17.74 6.69 0.85
CA PHE A 234 18.24 7.50 1.95
C PHE A 234 17.03 8.21 2.57
N ILE A 235 16.62 7.78 3.77
CA ILE A 235 15.43 8.27 4.49
C ILE A 235 15.90 8.93 5.79
N PRO A 236 15.85 10.26 5.90
CA PRO A 236 16.11 10.96 7.15
C PRO A 236 15.08 10.63 8.23
N LEU A 237 15.54 10.41 9.46
CA LEU A 237 14.74 10.10 10.65
C LEU A 237 15.02 11.12 11.77
N GLN A 238 14.32 10.95 12.89
CA GLN A 238 14.52 11.74 14.10
C GLN A 238 15.97 11.64 14.65
N ALA A 239 16.39 12.64 15.41
CA ALA A 239 17.70 12.70 16.08
C ALA A 239 18.95 12.53 15.16
N GLY A 240 18.86 12.97 13.90
CA GLY A 240 20.00 12.98 12.97
C GLY A 240 20.46 11.59 12.49
N VAL A 241 19.59 10.59 12.63
CA VAL A 241 19.77 9.25 12.05
C VAL A 241 19.22 9.23 10.63
N VAL A 242 19.89 8.56 9.71
CA VAL A 242 19.37 8.27 8.37
C VAL A 242 19.31 6.75 8.15
N SER A 243 18.18 6.27 7.63
CA SER A 243 17.99 4.88 7.19
C SER A 243 18.45 4.77 5.74
N VAL A 244 19.37 3.84 5.46
CA VAL A 244 19.96 3.67 4.13
C VAL A 244 19.94 2.20 3.73
N GLY A 245 19.30 1.90 2.61
CA GLY A 245 19.14 0.54 2.11
C GLY A 245 19.32 0.43 0.61
N VAL A 246 19.76 -0.73 0.16
CA VAL A 246 19.88 -1.09 -1.26
C VAL A 246 18.93 -2.24 -1.55
N VAL A 247 18.23 -2.15 -2.67
CA VAL A 247 17.34 -3.17 -3.23
C VAL A 247 17.93 -3.66 -4.54
N LEU A 248 18.16 -4.96 -4.64
CA LEU A 248 18.69 -5.65 -5.81
C LEU A 248 17.75 -6.79 -6.21
N SER A 249 17.74 -7.17 -7.48
CA SER A 249 17.12 -8.45 -7.86
C SER A 249 17.85 -9.63 -7.21
N GLU A 250 17.11 -10.68 -6.86
CA GLU A 250 17.60 -11.89 -6.17
C GLU A 250 18.85 -12.45 -6.87
N THR A 251 18.79 -12.56 -8.20
CA THR A 251 19.89 -13.01 -9.05
C THR A 251 21.13 -12.14 -8.90
N SER A 252 20.99 -10.82 -9.05
CA SER A 252 22.10 -9.86 -8.93
C SER A 252 22.68 -9.85 -7.52
N ASN A 253 21.83 -9.83 -6.50
CA ASN A 253 22.23 -9.89 -5.10
C ASN A 253 23.01 -11.16 -4.79
N ARG A 254 22.54 -12.32 -5.25
CA ARG A 254 23.20 -13.63 -5.04
C ARG A 254 24.58 -13.68 -5.69
N ILE A 255 24.70 -13.20 -6.94
CA ILE A 255 25.97 -13.20 -7.69
C ILE A 255 26.98 -12.26 -7.03
N LYS A 256 26.57 -11.03 -6.70
CA LYS A 256 27.43 -10.01 -6.07
C LYS A 256 27.84 -10.39 -4.65
N LYS A 257 26.91 -10.87 -3.82
CA LYS A 257 27.17 -11.29 -2.44
C LYS A 257 28.15 -12.45 -2.34
N ALA A 258 28.17 -13.35 -3.33
CA ALA A 258 29.15 -14.44 -3.40
C ALA A 258 30.60 -13.99 -3.68
N GLN A 259 30.81 -12.72 -4.06
CA GLN A 259 32.12 -12.12 -4.32
C GLN A 259 32.60 -11.23 -3.15
N ALA A 260 31.74 -10.98 -2.15
CA ALA A 260 32.04 -10.14 -1.00
C ALA A 260 32.57 -10.97 0.18
N ALA A 261 33.46 -10.39 1.00
CA ALA A 261 34.00 -11.04 2.19
C ALA A 261 32.93 -11.32 3.27
N ASP A 262 31.97 -10.40 3.42
CA ASP A 262 30.84 -10.52 4.35
C ASP A 262 29.63 -9.68 3.90
N VAL A 263 28.54 -9.70 4.68
CA VAL A 263 27.28 -8.98 4.41
C VAL A 263 27.44 -7.44 4.43
N LYS A 264 28.30 -6.90 5.29
CA LYS A 264 28.61 -5.47 5.38
C LYS A 264 29.50 -5.03 4.23
N ALA A 265 30.50 -5.82 3.85
CA ALA A 265 31.31 -5.60 2.64
C ALA A 265 30.45 -5.63 1.36
N HIS A 266 29.49 -6.57 1.26
CA HIS A 266 28.49 -6.58 0.19
C HIS A 266 27.69 -5.28 0.15
N TYR A 267 27.01 -4.93 1.24
CA TYR A 267 26.19 -3.71 1.33
C TYR A 267 26.99 -2.43 1.00
N LEU A 268 28.18 -2.25 1.59
CA LEU A 268 29.02 -1.07 1.37
C LEU A 268 29.56 -0.96 -0.07
N SER A 269 29.81 -2.09 -0.73
CA SER A 269 30.20 -2.09 -2.15
C SER A 269 29.04 -1.72 -3.08
N GLN A 270 27.79 -2.04 -2.70
CA GLN A 270 26.62 -1.61 -3.48
C GLN A 270 26.34 -0.11 -3.36
N LEU A 271 26.63 0.52 -2.21
CA LEU A 271 26.53 1.98 -2.07
C LEU A 271 27.51 2.74 -2.98
N GLN A 272 28.59 2.11 -3.45
CA GLN A 272 29.51 2.73 -4.43
C GLN A 272 28.85 3.00 -5.79
N LEU A 273 27.71 2.36 -6.05
CA LEU A 273 26.93 2.49 -7.29
C LEU A 273 25.83 3.58 -7.20
N THR A 274 25.81 4.39 -6.13
CA THR A 274 24.81 5.44 -5.90
C THR A 274 25.46 6.78 -5.53
N PRO A 275 26.03 7.51 -6.51
CA PRO A 275 26.84 8.70 -6.27
C PRO A 275 26.11 9.87 -5.60
N GLY A 276 24.80 10.04 -5.83
CA GLY A 276 24.00 11.06 -5.14
C GLY A 276 23.87 10.76 -3.64
N LEU A 277 23.58 9.51 -3.30
CA LEU A 277 23.45 8.99 -1.95
C LEU A 277 24.80 9.03 -1.21
N LEU A 278 25.92 8.68 -1.86
CA LEU A 278 27.25 8.83 -1.27
C LEU A 278 27.57 10.29 -0.91
N LYS A 279 27.18 11.24 -1.78
CA LYS A 279 27.32 12.68 -1.51
C LYS A 279 26.48 13.14 -0.32
N LEU A 280 25.32 12.51 -0.07
CA LEU A 280 24.50 12.76 1.12
C LEU A 280 25.07 12.08 2.38
N LEU A 281 25.65 10.88 2.28
CA LEU A 281 26.35 10.25 3.40
C LEU A 281 27.61 11.03 3.81
N GLY A 282 28.46 11.40 2.86
CA GLY A 282 29.72 12.10 3.13
C GLY A 282 30.61 11.29 4.10
N ASN A 283 30.86 11.86 5.28
CA ASN A 283 31.65 11.22 6.35
C ASN A 283 30.78 10.54 7.43
N ALA A 284 29.52 10.20 7.13
CA ALA A 284 28.63 9.54 8.07
C ALA A 284 29.16 8.18 8.56
N GLU A 285 28.84 7.84 9.81
CA GLU A 285 29.18 6.55 10.41
C GLU A 285 27.97 5.61 10.39
N LEU A 286 28.17 4.35 9.98
CA LEU A 286 27.18 3.27 10.11
C LEU A 286 27.10 2.84 11.58
N VAL A 287 25.96 3.13 12.23
CA VAL A 287 25.71 2.90 13.66
C VAL A 287 24.81 1.69 13.95
N SER A 288 24.64 0.77 12.97
CA SER A 288 23.93 -0.49 13.16
C SER A 288 24.55 -1.65 12.40
N ASP A 289 24.21 -2.86 12.81
CA ASP A 289 24.33 -4.04 11.94
C ASP A 289 23.51 -3.87 10.66
N ILE A 290 23.95 -4.55 9.60
CA ILE A 290 23.18 -4.64 8.34
C ILE A 290 22.07 -5.67 8.50
N LYS A 291 20.84 -5.26 8.18
CA LYS A 291 19.64 -6.09 8.16
C LYS A 291 19.27 -6.39 6.70
N SER A 292 18.52 -7.47 6.47
CA SER A 292 18.10 -7.85 5.11
C SER A 292 16.73 -8.53 5.09
N ALA A 293 16.00 -8.38 3.99
CA ALA A 293 14.74 -9.05 3.73
C ALA A 293 14.63 -9.48 2.26
N ALA A 294 14.03 -10.65 2.04
CA ALA A 294 13.60 -11.17 0.75
C ALA A 294 12.10 -11.52 0.82
N ASP A 295 11.54 -12.06 -0.27
CA ASP A 295 10.21 -12.70 -0.34
C ASP A 295 9.05 -11.84 0.17
N TYR A 296 9.15 -10.51 -0.01
CA TYR A 296 8.15 -9.54 0.42
C TYR A 296 7.10 -9.21 -0.65
N SER A 297 7.26 -9.72 -1.87
CA SER A 297 6.34 -9.55 -2.99
C SER A 297 5.36 -10.73 -3.05
N TYR A 298 4.21 -10.62 -2.37
CA TYR A 298 3.17 -11.65 -2.35
C TYR A 298 1.75 -11.11 -2.12
N SER A 299 0.73 -11.86 -2.52
CA SER A 299 -0.68 -11.55 -2.25
C SER A 299 -1.52 -12.81 -1.95
N ALA A 300 -2.69 -12.63 -1.34
CA ALA A 300 -3.71 -13.66 -1.26
C ALA A 300 -4.19 -14.01 -2.68
N GLY A 301 -4.10 -15.29 -3.03
CA GLY A 301 -4.50 -15.84 -4.31
C GLY A 301 -5.96 -15.58 -4.62
N ASP A 302 -6.23 -15.34 -5.90
CA ASP A 302 -7.54 -15.00 -6.45
C ASP A 302 -8.14 -13.74 -5.79
N ASN A 303 -7.27 -13.02 -5.05
CA ASN A 303 -7.53 -11.86 -4.21
C ASN A 303 -8.71 -12.05 -3.24
N GLN A 304 -8.66 -13.19 -2.53
CA GLN A 304 -9.49 -13.52 -1.38
C GLN A 304 -8.86 -12.98 -0.09
N TYR A 305 -9.09 -11.69 0.17
CA TYR A 305 -8.71 -10.94 1.38
C TYR A 305 -9.80 -10.97 2.48
N ALA A 306 -10.92 -11.61 2.23
CA ALA A 306 -12.06 -11.74 3.13
C ALA A 306 -12.83 -13.03 2.85
N GLY A 307 -13.49 -13.53 3.89
CA GLY A 307 -14.47 -14.60 3.87
C GLY A 307 -15.41 -14.47 5.07
N PRO A 308 -16.28 -15.45 5.33
CA PRO A 308 -17.30 -15.36 6.37
C PRO A 308 -16.71 -14.95 7.72
N ASN A 309 -17.12 -13.77 8.23
CA ASN A 309 -16.69 -13.21 9.51
C ASN A 309 -15.19 -12.88 9.63
N PHE A 310 -14.41 -12.84 8.54
CA PHE A 310 -12.99 -12.44 8.60
C PHE A 310 -12.54 -11.47 7.50
N ARG A 311 -11.50 -10.69 7.80
CA ARG A 311 -10.80 -9.77 6.89
C ARG A 311 -9.27 -9.88 7.08
N LEU A 312 -8.50 -9.69 6.00
CA LEU A 312 -7.02 -9.75 5.99
C LEU A 312 -6.45 -8.36 5.66
N VAL A 313 -5.64 -7.76 6.56
CA VAL A 313 -5.24 -6.34 6.45
C VAL A 313 -3.74 -6.10 6.44
N GLY A 314 -3.28 -5.26 5.49
CA GLY A 314 -1.85 -5.08 5.19
C GLY A 314 -1.17 -6.41 4.81
N ASP A 315 0.09 -6.55 5.21
CA ASP A 315 0.99 -7.68 4.91
C ASP A 315 0.43 -9.09 5.21
N ALA A 316 -0.63 -9.21 6.02
CA ALA A 316 -1.30 -10.47 6.27
C ALA A 316 -2.07 -10.98 5.04
N GLY A 317 -2.84 -10.08 4.40
CA GLY A 317 -3.57 -10.36 3.16
C GLY A 317 -2.69 -10.28 1.92
N GLY A 318 -1.71 -9.37 1.91
CA GLY A 318 -0.69 -9.30 0.87
C GLY A 318 0.31 -8.22 1.22
N GLN A 319 1.58 -8.43 0.90
CA GLN A 319 2.61 -7.45 1.18
C GLN A 319 2.98 -6.67 -0.07
N ILE A 320 2.93 -5.36 0.09
CA ILE A 320 3.53 -4.39 -0.80
C ILE A 320 4.48 -3.60 0.07
N TRP A 321 5.76 -3.92 -0.04
CA TRP A 321 6.75 -2.91 0.27
C TRP A 321 6.70 -1.87 -0.83
N SER A 322 6.82 -0.58 -0.51
CA SER A 322 7.09 0.47 -1.50
C SER A 322 7.69 1.76 -0.82
N SER A 323 8.61 2.56 -1.43
CA SER A 323 9.16 3.90 -0.97
C SER A 323 9.40 5.01 -2.08
N THR A 324 8.42 5.89 -2.34
CA THR A 324 8.39 7.21 -3.07
C THR A 324 7.03 7.90 -2.82
N ALA A 325 6.83 9.19 -3.09
CA ALA A 325 5.71 9.98 -2.57
C ALA A 325 4.43 10.16 -3.43
N TYR A 326 4.49 9.92 -4.75
CA TYR A 326 3.71 10.71 -5.72
C TYR A 326 2.16 10.75 -5.53
N TRP A 327 1.50 9.63 -5.31
CA TRP A 327 0.02 9.49 -5.42
C TRP A 327 -0.84 10.01 -4.25
N SER A 328 -0.21 10.65 -3.27
CA SER A 328 -0.80 10.75 -1.92
C SER A 328 -1.39 12.10 -1.55
N LYS A 329 -1.24 13.10 -2.42
CA LYS A 329 -1.69 14.46 -2.17
C LYS A 329 -3.15 14.70 -2.58
N LEU A 330 -3.64 13.91 -3.55
CA LEU A 330 -4.99 14.05 -4.09
C LEU A 330 -6.01 13.01 -3.59
N THR A 331 -5.58 11.82 -3.19
CA THR A 331 -6.44 10.74 -2.65
C THR A 331 -7.17 11.10 -1.34
N CYS A 332 -7.09 12.36 -0.90
CA CYS A 332 -7.31 12.82 0.47
C CYS A 332 -7.59 14.33 0.63
N GLN A 333 -7.81 15.13 -0.44
CA GLN A 333 -8.28 16.52 -0.32
C GLN A 333 -9.73 16.61 -0.81
N TYR A 334 -10.58 17.27 -0.01
CA TYR A 334 -12.05 17.29 -0.08
C TYR A 334 -12.77 15.96 0.19
N SER A 335 -13.07 15.68 1.47
CA SER A 335 -14.25 14.91 1.90
C SER A 335 -14.49 15.01 3.43
N ILE A 336 -14.91 16.19 3.92
CA ILE A 336 -15.77 16.36 5.13
C ILE A 336 -16.60 17.66 4.99
N ARG A 337 -17.74 17.62 4.30
CA ARG A 337 -18.95 18.51 4.40
C ARG A 337 -20.02 18.00 3.41
N LYS A 338 -21.31 18.26 3.65
CA LYS A 338 -22.44 17.43 3.13
C LYS A 338 -23.11 17.92 1.83
N TRP A 339 -23.45 16.95 0.93
CA TRP A 339 -24.64 16.89 0.04
C TRP A 339 -24.70 17.86 -1.19
N PRO A 340 -25.34 17.54 -2.36
CA PRO A 340 -25.79 16.27 -2.99
C PRO A 340 -25.11 15.91 -4.35
N GLY A 341 -25.29 14.68 -4.84
CA GLY A 341 -25.02 14.25 -6.25
C GLY A 341 -25.18 12.72 -6.45
N PRO A 342 -25.46 12.19 -7.67
CA PRO A 342 -25.66 10.75 -7.91
C PRO A 342 -24.52 10.01 -8.66
N SER A 343 -24.11 8.84 -8.13
CA SER A 343 -23.78 7.52 -8.76
C SER A 343 -22.98 7.45 -10.09
N GLU A 344 -22.00 6.53 -10.28
CA GLU A 344 -22.14 5.06 -10.40
C GLU A 344 -20.79 4.29 -10.22
N GLU A 345 -20.75 2.96 -10.47
CA GLU A 345 -19.79 2.01 -9.86
C GLU A 345 -18.91 1.16 -10.81
N LEU A 346 -17.67 0.84 -10.37
CA LEU A 346 -16.70 0.01 -11.10
C LEU A 346 -15.73 -0.78 -10.19
N PHE A 347 -15.42 -2.06 -10.51
CA PHE A 347 -14.61 -2.89 -9.58
C PHE A 347 -13.98 -4.19 -10.17
N TYR A 348 -12.68 -4.45 -9.95
CA TYR A 348 -11.92 -5.43 -10.76
C TYR A 348 -11.32 -6.68 -10.08
N ASN A 349 -11.04 -7.71 -10.92
CA ASN A 349 -10.48 -9.03 -10.58
C ASN A 349 -9.36 -9.52 -11.54
N LYS A 350 -8.22 -10.16 -11.14
CA LYS A 350 -7.33 -10.09 -9.95
C LYS A 350 -6.48 -11.39 -9.81
N ASP A 351 -5.40 -11.58 -10.58
CA ASP A 351 -4.61 -12.83 -10.47
C ASP A 351 -3.11 -12.69 -10.20
N ASP A 352 -2.44 -11.64 -10.70
CA ASP A 352 -1.01 -11.39 -10.41
C ASP A 352 -0.77 -9.95 -9.93
N VAL A 353 -0.84 -9.73 -8.61
CA VAL A 353 -0.73 -8.39 -8.00
C VAL A 353 0.22 -8.38 -6.80
N GLN A 354 1.51 -8.15 -7.04
CA GLN A 354 2.60 -8.42 -6.07
C GLN A 354 3.75 -7.41 -6.31
N ILE A 355 4.30 -6.71 -5.30
CA ILE A 355 4.95 -5.38 -5.54
C ILE A 355 6.18 -5.06 -4.65
N ASP A 356 7.14 -4.31 -5.20
CA ASP A 356 8.47 -3.97 -4.65
C ASP A 356 8.60 -2.60 -3.92
N PRO A 357 9.51 -2.46 -2.92
CA PRO A 357 9.94 -1.26 -2.17
C PRO A 357 10.07 0.15 -2.82
N LEU A 358 9.36 0.57 -3.89
CA LEU A 358 9.55 1.89 -4.56
C LEU A 358 8.47 3.05 -4.48
N PHE A 359 7.26 2.96 -3.89
CA PHE A 359 6.22 4.05 -3.80
C PHE A 359 5.50 4.41 -2.44
N SER A 360 6.21 4.30 -1.29
CA SER A 360 5.85 4.59 0.14
C SER A 360 4.56 3.96 0.66
N SER A 361 4.02 2.99 -0.07
CA SER A 361 2.63 2.58 0.05
C SER A 361 2.37 1.50 1.10
N GLY A 362 3.37 0.77 1.61
CA GLY A 362 3.11 -0.36 2.52
C GLY A 362 2.27 -0.02 3.76
N VAL A 363 2.60 1.08 4.45
CA VAL A 363 1.80 1.55 5.61
C VAL A 363 0.50 2.25 5.17
N HIS A 364 0.49 2.90 4.01
CA HIS A 364 -0.75 3.45 3.43
C HIS A 364 -1.75 2.36 3.08
N LEU A 365 -1.31 1.24 2.49
CA LEU A 365 -2.12 0.08 2.14
C LEU A 365 -2.53 -0.69 3.39
N ALA A 366 -1.65 -0.82 4.38
CA ALA A 366 -2.02 -1.31 5.71
C ALA A 366 -3.19 -0.50 6.28
N PHE A 367 -3.18 0.83 6.15
CA PHE A 367 -4.26 1.73 6.57
C PHE A 367 -5.52 1.67 5.67
N THR A 368 -5.38 1.63 4.34
CA THR A 368 -6.50 1.49 3.38
C THR A 368 -7.25 0.18 3.59
N ASN A 369 -6.53 -0.94 3.72
CA ASN A 369 -7.11 -2.24 4.04
C ASN A 369 -7.74 -2.21 5.44
N ALA A 370 -7.08 -1.61 6.42
CA ALA A 370 -7.57 -1.52 7.79
C ALA A 370 -8.89 -0.73 7.92
N LEU A 371 -9.01 0.38 7.19
CA LEU A 371 -10.23 1.17 7.09
C LEU A 371 -11.32 0.39 6.35
N SER A 372 -11.01 -0.24 5.21
CA SER A 372 -11.95 -1.10 4.48
C SER A 372 -12.47 -2.27 5.33
N ALA A 373 -11.62 -2.91 6.13
CA ALA A 373 -12.03 -3.96 7.07
C ALA A 373 -12.94 -3.41 8.16
N ALA A 374 -12.56 -2.29 8.81
CA ALA A 374 -13.39 -1.64 9.82
C ALA A 374 -14.77 -1.27 9.27
N THR A 375 -14.82 -0.67 8.07
CA THR A 375 -16.05 -0.27 7.39
C THR A 375 -16.93 -1.45 6.99
N THR A 376 -16.36 -2.51 6.39
CA THR A 376 -17.15 -3.67 5.97
C THR A 376 -17.65 -4.51 7.14
N ILE A 377 -16.86 -4.65 8.21
CA ILE A 377 -17.30 -5.30 9.46
C ILE A 377 -18.41 -4.47 10.12
N ALA A 378 -18.24 -3.15 10.22
CA ALA A 378 -19.28 -2.26 10.77
C ALA A 378 -20.57 -2.29 9.95
N ALA A 379 -20.48 -2.38 8.62
CA ALA A 379 -21.63 -2.51 7.72
C ALA A 379 -22.41 -3.82 7.94
N SER A 380 -21.71 -4.96 8.00
CA SER A 380 -22.31 -6.27 8.29
C SER A 380 -22.95 -6.32 9.68
N ILE A 381 -22.27 -5.83 10.73
CA ILE A 381 -22.83 -5.79 12.10
C ILE A 381 -24.07 -4.88 12.17
N ARG A 382 -24.09 -3.78 11.41
CA ARG A 382 -25.21 -2.82 11.36
C ARG A 382 -26.29 -3.20 10.33
N GLY A 383 -26.18 -4.36 9.68
CA GLY A 383 -27.17 -4.87 8.71
C GLY A 383 -27.37 -3.99 7.46
N ARG A 384 -26.36 -3.19 7.08
CA ARG A 384 -26.45 -2.26 5.93
C ARG A 384 -26.17 -2.92 4.57
N CYS A 385 -25.53 -4.08 4.58
CA CYS A 385 -25.27 -4.95 3.45
C CYS A 385 -25.28 -6.42 3.93
N THR A 386 -25.33 -7.38 3.01
CA THR A 386 -25.05 -8.78 3.38
C THR A 386 -23.56 -8.97 3.66
N GLU A 387 -23.20 -10.06 4.33
CA GLU A 387 -21.78 -10.40 4.52
C GLU A 387 -21.09 -10.79 3.19
N GLU A 388 -21.82 -11.35 2.22
CA GLU A 388 -21.29 -11.58 0.87
C GLU A 388 -20.92 -10.27 0.17
N GLU A 389 -21.79 -9.26 0.25
CA GLU A 389 -21.54 -7.91 -0.28
C GLU A 389 -20.35 -7.24 0.44
N ALA A 390 -20.23 -7.40 1.76
CA ALA A 390 -19.13 -6.87 2.55
C ALA A 390 -17.78 -7.56 2.23
N ILE A 391 -17.79 -8.89 2.04
CA ILE A 391 -16.64 -9.68 1.58
C ILE A 391 -16.23 -9.23 0.18
N LYS A 392 -17.19 -9.13 -0.74
CA LYS A 392 -16.99 -8.68 -2.13
C LYS A 392 -16.36 -7.29 -2.17
N PHE A 393 -16.93 -6.33 -1.43
CA PHE A 393 -16.39 -4.97 -1.29
C PHE A 393 -14.95 -4.97 -0.76
N HIS A 394 -14.69 -5.64 0.37
CA HIS A 394 -13.35 -5.65 0.96
C HIS A 394 -12.33 -6.28 0.01
N ASN A 395 -12.66 -7.45 -0.54
CA ASN A 395 -11.84 -8.16 -1.50
C ASN A 395 -11.45 -7.23 -2.65
N GLN A 396 -12.42 -6.57 -3.27
CA GLN A 396 -12.18 -5.75 -4.44
C GLN A 396 -11.47 -4.42 -4.09
N LYS A 397 -11.79 -3.75 -2.96
CA LYS A 397 -11.10 -2.51 -2.53
C LYS A 397 -9.62 -2.77 -2.28
N VAL A 398 -9.27 -3.86 -1.58
CA VAL A 398 -7.87 -4.26 -1.37
C VAL A 398 -7.20 -4.59 -2.71
N GLY A 399 -7.82 -5.42 -3.55
CA GLY A 399 -7.27 -5.78 -4.86
C GLY A 399 -7.00 -4.58 -5.78
N VAL A 400 -7.96 -3.66 -5.92
CA VAL A 400 -7.77 -2.42 -6.69
C VAL A 400 -6.65 -1.56 -6.10
N SER A 401 -6.64 -1.36 -4.78
CA SER A 401 -5.58 -0.60 -4.10
C SER A 401 -4.19 -1.18 -4.39
N TYR A 402 -4.08 -2.50 -4.46
CA TYR A 402 -2.82 -3.19 -4.77
C TYR A 402 -2.48 -3.02 -6.26
N THR A 403 -3.40 -3.33 -7.18
CA THR A 403 -3.19 -3.19 -8.64
C THR A 403 -2.79 -1.77 -9.03
N ARG A 404 -3.35 -0.73 -8.39
CA ARG A 404 -3.02 0.67 -8.67
C ARG A 404 -1.52 0.97 -8.48
N PHE A 405 -0.84 0.37 -7.49
CA PHE A 405 0.61 0.55 -7.29
C PHE A 405 1.49 -0.30 -8.21
N LEU A 406 0.99 -1.42 -8.76
CA LEU A 406 1.82 -2.38 -9.50
C LEU A 406 2.29 -1.79 -10.83
N ILE A 407 1.37 -1.19 -11.58
CA ILE A 407 1.61 -0.63 -12.91
C ILE A 407 2.71 0.44 -12.84
N VAL A 408 2.65 1.29 -11.80
CA VAL A 408 3.66 2.32 -11.51
C VAL A 408 5.02 1.71 -11.19
N VAL A 409 5.07 0.70 -10.30
CA VAL A 409 6.32 0.01 -9.94
C VAL A 409 6.98 -0.64 -11.15
N LEU A 410 6.21 -1.34 -12.00
CA LEU A 410 6.77 -2.01 -13.18
C LEU A 410 7.34 -1.03 -14.22
N GLY A 411 6.66 0.08 -14.50
CA GLY A 411 7.17 1.12 -15.40
C GLY A 411 8.49 1.73 -14.91
N VAL A 412 8.59 1.94 -13.59
CA VAL A 412 9.77 2.53 -12.95
C VAL A 412 10.92 1.52 -12.85
N TYR A 413 10.63 0.24 -12.56
CA TYR A 413 11.61 -0.84 -12.63
C TYR A 413 12.20 -0.98 -14.03
N LYS A 414 11.38 -0.88 -15.07
CA LYS A 414 11.86 -0.88 -16.46
C LYS A 414 12.75 0.33 -16.77
N GLN A 415 12.49 1.51 -16.20
CA GLN A 415 13.39 2.67 -16.34
C GLN A 415 14.72 2.50 -15.60
N ILE A 416 14.72 1.89 -14.40
CA ILE A 416 15.93 1.60 -13.60
C ILE A 416 16.82 0.58 -14.30
N HIS A 417 16.21 -0.43 -14.93
CA HIS A 417 16.87 -1.50 -15.69
C HIS A 417 17.16 -1.14 -17.17
N ALA A 418 16.90 0.10 -17.58
CA ALA A 418 17.18 0.60 -18.93
C ALA A 418 17.39 2.12 -18.92
N GLN A 419 18.42 2.59 -18.22
CA GLN A 419 18.81 4.00 -18.13
C GLN A 419 19.40 4.52 -19.46
N GLY A 420 19.84 3.61 -20.33
CA GLY A 420 20.11 3.89 -21.74
C GLY A 420 18.85 4.00 -22.63
N SER A 421 17.65 4.13 -22.07
CA SER A 421 16.40 4.28 -22.81
C SER A 421 15.41 5.21 -22.11
N ASP A 422 14.68 5.98 -22.92
CA ASP A 422 13.63 6.89 -22.47
C ASP A 422 12.32 6.11 -22.26
N VAL A 423 12.16 5.53 -21.06
CA VAL A 423 10.99 4.72 -20.70
C VAL A 423 9.93 5.56 -20.00
N LEU A 424 10.35 6.52 -19.16
CA LEU A 424 9.49 7.43 -18.41
C LEU A 424 9.78 8.91 -18.74
N SER A 425 10.28 9.19 -19.93
CA SER A 425 10.57 10.54 -20.43
C SER A 425 10.52 10.55 -21.96
N ASP A 426 10.55 11.72 -22.58
CA ASP A 426 10.72 11.86 -24.02
C ASP A 426 12.21 11.89 -24.44
N ILE A 427 12.45 11.70 -25.74
CA ILE A 427 13.76 11.61 -26.41
C ILE A 427 14.60 12.89 -26.24
N TYR A 428 13.98 14.00 -25.85
CA TYR A 428 14.59 15.32 -25.71
C TYR A 428 14.56 15.89 -24.28
N GLU A 429 14.27 15.06 -23.26
CA GLU A 429 14.11 15.51 -21.87
C GLU A 429 15.32 15.16 -21.00
N ASP A 430 15.88 16.14 -20.29
CA ASP A 430 17.01 15.96 -19.36
C ASP A 430 16.58 15.54 -17.94
N ASN A 431 15.28 15.37 -17.73
CA ASN A 431 14.65 15.10 -16.44
C ASN A 431 13.37 14.25 -16.62
N PHE A 432 12.65 13.98 -15.53
CA PHE A 432 11.39 13.23 -15.51
C PHE A 432 10.16 14.12 -15.25
N ASP A 433 10.34 15.44 -15.18
CA ASP A 433 9.30 16.38 -14.78
C ASP A 433 8.11 16.33 -15.76
N ARG A 434 8.27 16.21 -17.10
CA ARG A 434 7.09 16.13 -17.99
C ARG A 434 6.23 14.89 -17.75
N ALA A 435 6.85 13.74 -17.51
CA ALA A 435 6.13 12.51 -17.15
C ALA A 435 5.42 12.64 -15.80
N PHE A 436 6.07 13.27 -14.83
CA PHE A 436 5.43 13.64 -13.57
C PHE A 436 4.35 14.71 -13.74
N ASP A 437 4.43 15.56 -14.77
CA ASP A 437 3.55 16.71 -15.02
C ASP A 437 2.28 16.36 -15.80
N PHE A 438 2.31 15.41 -16.73
CA PHE A 438 1.08 14.82 -17.28
C PHE A 438 0.22 14.15 -16.19
N ILE A 439 0.87 13.66 -15.13
CA ILE A 439 0.20 13.05 -13.98
C ILE A 439 -0.04 14.11 -12.87
N ARG A 440 0.51 15.34 -12.98
CA ARG A 440 0.48 16.34 -11.90
C ARG A 440 -0.91 16.90 -11.60
N PRO A 441 -1.76 17.32 -12.55
CA PRO A 441 -3.14 17.73 -12.23
C PRO A 441 -3.90 16.62 -11.49
N VAL A 442 -3.71 15.38 -11.97
CA VAL A 442 -4.24 14.11 -11.43
C VAL A 442 -3.62 13.72 -10.07
N ILE A 443 -2.63 14.49 -9.59
CA ILE A 443 -1.97 14.32 -8.28
C ILE A 443 -2.11 15.57 -7.37
N GLN A 444 -2.54 16.72 -7.89
CA GLN A 444 -2.64 17.98 -7.14
C GLN A 444 -4.06 18.55 -6.98
N GLY A 445 -4.97 18.34 -7.94
CA GLY A 445 -6.39 18.64 -7.75
C GLY A 445 -6.93 19.93 -8.34
N ASP A 446 -6.34 20.44 -9.42
CA ASP A 446 -6.93 21.53 -10.20
C ASP A 446 -8.09 21.03 -11.07
N ALA A 447 -9.22 21.74 -11.04
CA ALA A 447 -10.45 21.39 -11.76
C ALA A 447 -10.63 22.16 -13.09
N ASP A 448 -9.86 23.24 -13.30
CA ASP A 448 -10.15 24.27 -14.30
C ASP A 448 -9.50 24.02 -15.68
N THR A 449 -9.38 22.77 -16.12
CA THR A 449 -8.76 22.43 -17.42
C THR A 449 -9.48 21.23 -18.08
N PRO A 450 -9.71 21.22 -19.42
CA PRO A 450 -10.31 20.08 -20.12
C PRO A 450 -9.43 18.83 -19.97
N TRP A 451 -9.95 17.88 -19.18
CA TRP A 451 -9.17 16.84 -18.50
C TRP A 451 -9.15 15.49 -19.22
N GLU A 452 -10.22 15.14 -19.92
CA GLU A 452 -10.41 13.84 -20.60
C GLU A 452 -9.25 13.53 -21.57
N THR A 453 -8.85 14.52 -22.38
CA THR A 453 -7.75 14.41 -23.35
C THR A 453 -6.39 14.20 -22.67
N GLN A 454 -6.17 14.80 -21.50
CA GLN A 454 -4.91 14.69 -20.76
C GLN A 454 -4.80 13.33 -20.06
N ILE A 455 -5.91 12.83 -19.49
CA ILE A 455 -5.98 11.46 -18.96
C ILE A 455 -5.69 10.44 -20.05
N GLN A 456 -6.25 10.59 -21.25
CA GLN A 456 -5.97 9.68 -22.37
C GLN A 456 -4.47 9.71 -22.76
N GLN A 457 -3.85 10.89 -22.80
CA GLN A 457 -2.40 11.01 -23.06
C GLN A 457 -1.55 10.36 -21.95
N ALA A 458 -1.93 10.50 -20.69
CA ALA A 458 -1.25 9.83 -19.56
C ALA A 458 -1.43 8.30 -19.60
N ILE A 459 -2.59 7.80 -20.05
CA ILE A 459 -2.85 6.37 -20.29
C ILE A 459 -1.93 5.84 -21.39
N ASP A 460 -1.84 6.52 -22.53
CA ASP A 460 -1.03 6.07 -23.66
C ASP A 460 0.48 6.13 -23.35
N PHE A 461 0.92 7.16 -22.60
CA PHE A 461 2.28 7.29 -22.09
C PHE A 461 2.65 6.18 -21.09
N LEU A 462 1.83 5.96 -20.06
CA LEU A 462 2.11 4.90 -19.08
C LEU A 462 1.99 3.51 -19.71
N GLY A 463 1.05 3.30 -20.63
CA GLY A 463 0.88 2.04 -21.34
C GLY A 463 2.04 1.73 -22.31
N THR A 464 2.59 2.73 -23.01
CA THR A 464 3.82 2.52 -23.79
C THR A 464 5.02 2.28 -22.88
N SER A 465 5.13 2.99 -21.75
CA SER A 465 6.20 2.76 -20.77
C SER A 465 6.21 1.33 -20.25
N THR A 466 5.07 0.73 -19.88
CA THR A 466 5.00 -0.62 -19.30
C THR A 466 5.00 -1.74 -20.33
N GLY A 467 4.88 -1.45 -21.63
CA GLY A 467 4.71 -2.46 -22.69
C GLY A 467 3.27 -2.98 -22.83
N VAL A 468 2.29 -2.27 -22.27
CA VAL A 468 0.85 -2.57 -22.36
C VAL A 468 0.21 -1.98 -23.64
N VAL A 469 0.85 -0.98 -24.26
CA VAL A 469 0.43 -0.41 -25.55
C VAL A 469 1.32 -0.94 -26.67
N GLY A 470 0.68 -1.58 -27.65
CA GLY A 470 1.33 -2.30 -28.74
C GLY A 470 0.37 -3.32 -29.36
N MET A 471 -0.74 -2.84 -29.92
CA MET A 471 -1.69 -3.69 -30.65
C MET A 471 -1.91 -3.11 -32.03
N ASP A 472 -1.75 -3.94 -33.06
CA ASP A 472 -2.12 -3.59 -34.43
C ASP A 472 -3.63 -3.22 -34.46
N PRO A 473 -4.00 -2.02 -34.96
CA PRO A 473 -5.39 -1.63 -35.13
C PRO A 473 -6.25 -2.66 -35.88
N ALA A 474 -5.67 -3.41 -36.84
CA ALA A 474 -6.37 -4.46 -37.56
C ALA A 474 -6.78 -5.65 -36.66
N ILE A 475 -6.01 -5.96 -35.61
CA ILE A 475 -6.37 -6.98 -34.62
C ILE A 475 -7.52 -6.47 -33.74
N LYS A 476 -7.46 -5.20 -33.30
CA LYS A 476 -8.57 -4.59 -32.53
C LYS A 476 -9.87 -4.57 -33.34
N GLU A 477 -9.82 -4.17 -34.62
CA GLU A 477 -10.99 -4.13 -35.50
C GLU A 477 -11.53 -5.52 -35.87
N ARG A 478 -10.65 -6.53 -35.96
CA ARG A 478 -11.04 -7.94 -36.16
C ARG A 478 -11.75 -8.52 -34.94
N LEU A 479 -11.27 -8.23 -33.74
CA LEU A 479 -11.82 -8.75 -32.49
C LEU A 479 -13.07 -7.99 -32.04
N SER A 480 -13.17 -6.67 -32.29
CA SER A 480 -14.37 -5.87 -31.96
C SER A 480 -15.61 -6.21 -32.80
N LYS A 481 -15.48 -7.09 -33.79
CA LYS A 481 -16.59 -7.69 -34.58
C LYS A 481 -17.02 -9.07 -34.05
N ARG A 482 -16.32 -9.60 -33.05
CA ARG A 482 -16.53 -10.93 -32.43
C ARG A 482 -16.85 -10.85 -30.94
N LEU A 483 -16.30 -9.86 -30.24
CA LEU A 483 -16.51 -9.60 -28.82
C LEU A 483 -17.65 -8.60 -28.62
N ASP A 484 -18.37 -8.72 -27.50
CA ASP A 484 -19.41 -7.77 -27.10
C ASP A 484 -18.82 -6.36 -26.85
N ALA A 485 -19.47 -5.35 -27.41
CA ALA A 485 -19.01 -3.97 -27.38
C ALA A 485 -18.92 -3.37 -25.96
N SER A 486 -19.73 -3.83 -25.00
CA SER A 486 -19.67 -3.41 -23.59
C SER A 486 -18.35 -3.81 -22.90
N LEU A 487 -17.76 -4.93 -23.34
CA LEU A 487 -16.47 -5.41 -22.86
C LEU A 487 -15.33 -4.49 -23.35
N LEU A 488 -15.53 -3.84 -24.51
CA LEU A 488 -14.57 -2.99 -25.23
C LEU A 488 -14.86 -1.48 -25.14
N ALA A 489 -15.96 -1.05 -24.52
CA ALA A 489 -16.27 0.36 -24.29
C ALA A 489 -15.38 0.93 -23.17
N ASP A 490 -14.79 2.12 -23.33
CA ASP A 490 -13.78 2.64 -22.40
C ASP A 490 -14.33 3.03 -21.00
N ASN A 491 -15.64 3.22 -20.90
CA ASN A 491 -16.42 3.39 -19.66
C ASN A 491 -17.22 2.13 -19.26
N GLY A 492 -17.10 1.03 -20.02
CA GLY A 492 -17.89 -0.17 -19.81
C GLY A 492 -17.53 -0.91 -18.51
N PRO A 493 -18.47 -1.72 -17.97
CA PRO A 493 -18.32 -2.37 -16.68
C PRO A 493 -17.12 -3.32 -16.63
N PHE A 494 -16.80 -3.73 -15.41
CA PHE A 494 -15.58 -4.46 -15.13
C PHE A 494 -15.77 -5.98 -15.06
N LEU A 495 -14.88 -6.70 -15.74
CA LEU A 495 -14.97 -8.14 -15.97
C LEU A 495 -13.92 -8.89 -15.14
N PRO A 496 -14.30 -9.76 -14.19
CA PRO A 496 -13.34 -10.58 -13.47
C PRO A 496 -12.61 -11.56 -14.41
N ALA A 497 -11.39 -11.99 -14.06
CA ALA A 497 -10.59 -12.92 -14.87
C ALA A 497 -11.32 -14.21 -15.32
N LYS A 498 -12.25 -14.73 -14.50
CA LYS A 498 -13.13 -15.85 -14.90
C LYS A 498 -14.10 -15.45 -16.03
N ALA A 499 -14.74 -14.30 -15.93
CA ALA A 499 -15.59 -13.76 -16.99
C ALA A 499 -14.79 -13.34 -18.24
N LEU A 500 -13.52 -12.97 -18.09
CA LEU A 500 -12.61 -12.77 -19.21
C LEU A 500 -12.33 -14.08 -19.95
N ALA A 501 -12.01 -15.15 -19.23
CA ALA A 501 -11.81 -16.48 -19.81
C ALA A 501 -13.10 -17.02 -20.46
N GLU A 502 -14.26 -16.75 -19.87
CA GLU A 502 -15.57 -17.09 -20.43
C GLU A 502 -15.90 -16.26 -21.69
N ALA A 503 -15.45 -15.00 -21.76
CA ALA A 503 -15.66 -14.11 -22.91
C ALA A 503 -14.62 -14.29 -24.04
N SER A 504 -13.40 -14.75 -23.74
CA SER A 504 -12.39 -15.09 -24.75
C SER A 504 -12.52 -16.52 -25.25
N GLY A 505 -12.98 -17.45 -24.39
CA GLY A 505 -12.70 -18.87 -24.56
C GLY A 505 -11.18 -19.10 -24.69
N ASP A 506 -10.81 -20.07 -25.54
CA ASP A 506 -9.40 -20.40 -25.84
C ASP A 506 -8.70 -19.38 -26.76
N ASP A 507 -9.37 -18.31 -27.19
CA ASP A 507 -8.80 -17.29 -28.09
C ASP A 507 -7.85 -16.36 -27.32
N THR A 508 -6.55 -16.69 -27.39
CA THR A 508 -5.48 -15.94 -26.72
C THR A 508 -5.36 -14.47 -27.15
N GLU A 509 -5.69 -14.13 -28.40
CA GLU A 509 -5.69 -12.72 -28.87
C GLU A 509 -6.89 -11.95 -28.26
N ALA A 510 -8.05 -12.61 -28.15
CA ALA A 510 -9.23 -12.06 -27.50
C ALA A 510 -9.01 -11.90 -25.99
N MET A 511 -8.42 -12.89 -25.32
CA MET A 511 -8.01 -12.79 -23.91
C MET A 511 -7.07 -11.60 -23.69
N GLU A 512 -6.04 -11.47 -24.53
CA GLU A 512 -5.10 -10.35 -24.43
C GLU A 512 -5.77 -8.99 -24.69
N LEU A 513 -6.63 -8.86 -25.71
CA LEU A 513 -7.38 -7.62 -25.94
C LEU A 513 -8.29 -7.27 -24.75
N LEU A 514 -9.04 -8.25 -24.22
CA LEU A 514 -9.95 -8.02 -23.10
C LEU A 514 -9.17 -7.67 -21.82
N GLN A 515 -8.02 -8.32 -21.55
CA GLN A 515 -7.13 -7.94 -20.44
C GLN A 515 -6.55 -6.52 -20.62
N ARG A 516 -6.16 -6.13 -21.84
CA ARG A 516 -5.68 -4.77 -22.14
C ARG A 516 -6.77 -3.71 -21.98
N MET A 517 -7.98 -3.95 -22.49
CA MET A 517 -9.12 -3.03 -22.36
C MET A 517 -9.61 -2.93 -20.90
N ASN A 518 -9.66 -4.05 -20.17
CA ASN A 518 -9.84 -4.06 -18.71
C ASN A 518 -8.79 -3.19 -18.00
N SER A 519 -7.50 -3.41 -18.30
CA SER A 519 -6.41 -2.65 -17.68
C SER A 519 -6.55 -1.16 -17.95
N ARG A 520 -6.89 -0.76 -19.18
CA ARG A 520 -7.18 0.65 -19.51
C ARG A 520 -8.36 1.21 -18.72
N LYS A 521 -9.49 0.49 -18.62
CA LYS A 521 -10.63 0.88 -17.78
C LYS A 521 -10.25 1.08 -16.31
N ALA A 522 -9.43 0.19 -15.73
CA ALA A 522 -8.93 0.36 -14.35
C ALA A 522 -7.98 1.55 -14.20
N ILE A 523 -7.21 1.89 -15.23
CA ILE A 523 -6.34 3.07 -15.24
C ILE A 523 -7.17 4.35 -15.36
N THR A 524 -8.22 4.39 -16.19
CA THR A 524 -9.16 5.53 -16.20
C THR A 524 -9.76 5.75 -14.80
N GLY A 525 -10.14 4.67 -14.11
CA GLY A 525 -10.57 4.67 -12.71
C GLY A 525 -9.49 4.87 -11.64
N MET A 526 -8.24 5.19 -12.01
CA MET A 526 -7.22 5.70 -11.06
C MET A 526 -7.36 7.21 -10.83
N TYR A 527 -7.98 7.93 -11.77
CA TYR A 527 -7.72 9.35 -12.00
C TYR A 527 -8.90 10.29 -11.69
N ASN A 528 -10.09 9.75 -11.44
CA ASN A 528 -11.12 10.49 -10.70
C ASN A 528 -10.67 10.61 -9.23
N TRP A 529 -10.13 11.76 -8.86
CA TRP A 529 -9.39 11.93 -7.60
C TRP A 529 -10.27 12.30 -6.41
N ALA A 530 -11.37 13.02 -6.63
CA ALA A 530 -12.18 13.69 -5.61
C ALA A 530 -12.83 12.75 -4.59
N GLU A 531 -12.92 11.46 -4.91
CA GLU A 531 -13.90 10.56 -4.28
C GLU A 531 -13.32 9.27 -3.69
N ASN A 532 -12.00 9.09 -3.65
CA ASN A 532 -11.25 7.84 -3.38
C ASN A 532 -11.61 6.99 -2.12
N PHE A 533 -12.56 7.43 -1.28
CA PHE A 533 -13.20 6.62 -0.24
C PHE A 533 -14.74 6.66 -0.26
N GLU A 534 -15.38 7.82 -0.40
CA GLU A 534 -16.85 7.98 -0.28
C GLU A 534 -17.63 8.03 -1.61
N GLY A 535 -16.94 8.10 -2.75
CA GLY A 535 -17.52 7.95 -4.10
C GLY A 535 -16.71 7.03 -5.03
N ASP A 536 -15.58 6.48 -4.56
CA ASP A 536 -15.03 5.20 -5.03
C ASP A 536 -16.17 4.19 -4.79
N ASN A 537 -17.00 3.99 -5.82
CA ASN A 537 -18.25 3.22 -5.79
C ASN A 537 -18.08 1.85 -6.45
N LEU A 538 -18.56 0.82 -5.76
CA LEU A 538 -17.81 -0.42 -5.59
C LEU A 538 -18.74 -1.62 -5.34
N SER A 539 -19.41 -2.09 -6.40
CA SER A 539 -20.29 -3.28 -6.41
C SER A 539 -21.52 -3.22 -5.50
N GLY A 540 -22.24 -2.12 -5.59
CA GLY A 540 -23.50 -1.79 -4.93
C GLY A 540 -23.37 -0.62 -3.96
N PHE A 541 -22.16 -0.12 -3.72
CA PHE A 541 -21.81 0.52 -2.46
C PHE A 541 -20.65 1.51 -2.52
N ALA A 542 -20.74 2.53 -1.66
CA ALA A 542 -19.62 3.40 -1.29
C ALA A 542 -19.46 3.45 0.25
N MET A 543 -18.29 3.89 0.73
CA MET A 543 -18.01 3.98 2.17
C MET A 543 -18.74 5.17 2.81
N ILE A 544 -19.10 5.03 4.08
CA ILE A 544 -19.58 6.10 4.96
C ILE A 544 -18.49 6.28 6.02
N LEU A 545 -17.86 7.46 6.07
CA LEU A 545 -16.79 7.79 7.02
C LEU A 545 -17.25 8.76 8.14
N GLU A 546 -18.54 8.79 8.44
CA GLU A 546 -19.12 9.55 9.56
C GLU A 546 -18.99 8.76 10.89
N ARG A 547 -18.44 9.39 11.94
CA ARG A 547 -18.23 8.78 13.26
C ARG A 547 -19.57 8.41 13.92
N GLY A 548 -19.65 7.19 14.47
CA GLY A 548 -20.89 6.55 14.93
C GLY A 548 -21.73 5.92 13.80
N SER A 549 -21.32 6.14 12.54
CA SER A 549 -22.04 5.75 11.33
C SER A 549 -21.15 5.03 10.31
N LEU A 550 -19.94 4.62 10.67
CA LEU A 550 -19.02 3.88 9.80
C LEU A 550 -19.71 2.65 9.17
N GLY A 551 -19.60 2.49 7.85
CA GLY A 551 -20.23 1.38 7.14
C GLY A 551 -20.31 1.61 5.64
N LEU A 552 -21.15 0.84 4.95
CA LEU A 552 -21.45 1.04 3.53
C LEU A 552 -22.83 1.71 3.37
N LYS A 553 -22.94 2.61 2.39
CA LYS A 553 -24.21 3.07 1.79
C LYS A 553 -24.40 2.32 0.48
N ARG A 554 -25.65 1.96 0.12
CA ARG A 554 -25.93 1.64 -1.29
C ARG A 554 -25.97 2.93 -2.10
N GLU A 555 -25.45 2.85 -3.32
CA GLU A 555 -25.60 3.90 -4.32
C GLU A 555 -26.82 3.57 -5.21
N GLN A 556 -27.50 4.59 -5.73
CA GLN A 556 -28.65 4.40 -6.62
C GLN A 556 -28.23 4.67 -8.05
N VAL A 557 -28.10 3.61 -8.85
CA VAL A 557 -28.07 3.62 -10.33
C VAL A 557 -29.12 4.60 -10.86
N SER A 558 -28.74 5.50 -11.78
CA SER A 558 -29.50 6.73 -12.09
C SER A 558 -29.88 6.91 -13.57
#